data_AF-A0A401TH55-F1
#
_entry.id   AF-A0A401TH55-F1
#
_cell.length_a   1.000
_cell.length_b   1.000
_cell.length_c   1.000
_cell.angle_alpha   90.00
_cell.angle_beta   90.00
_cell.angle_gamma   90.00
#
_symmetry.space_group_name_H-M   'P 1'
#
loop_
_entity.id
_entity.type
_entity.pdbx_description
1 polymer ?
#
loop_
_entity_poly.entity_id
_entity_poly.type
_entity_poly.pdbx_seq_one_letter_code
_entity_poly.pdbx_strand_id
1 'polypeptide(L)'
;NLTFPVSSTSPPPTTQGLPITVEYNIVDGLTHSFSDAASVSVPGGSPLIRVLERARDLYPDRFSFSITQNLWGPSLTTVQGLTASSQNRTYWQLLSGSKPLDQGKN
;
A
#
# COMPACT_ATOMS: atom_id res chain seq x y z
N ASN A 1 8.74 -38.89 20.04
CA ASN A 1 7.73 -38.09 19.30
C ASN A 1 7.10 -37.15 20.32
N LEU A 2 7.51 -35.88 20.37
CA LEU A 2 7.03 -34.91 21.36
C LEU A 2 6.07 -33.94 20.67
N THR A 3 4.80 -33.98 21.06
CA THR A 3 3.74 -33.08 20.56
C THR A 3 3.60 -31.90 21.53
N PHE A 4 3.82 -30.68 21.03
CA PHE A 4 3.49 -29.45 21.77
C PHE A 4 2.04 -29.04 21.49
N PRO A 5 1.29 -28.54 22.48
CA PRO A 5 -0.06 -28.02 22.25
C PRO A 5 -0.01 -26.71 21.48
N VAL A 6 -0.66 -26.66 20.30
CA VAL A 6 -0.92 -25.40 19.59
C VAL A 6 -1.96 -24.63 20.39
N SER A 7 -1.54 -23.50 20.97
CA SER A 7 -2.48 -22.51 21.51
C SER A 7 -3.08 -21.72 20.34
N SER A 8 -4.28 -22.09 19.92
CA SER A 8 -5.05 -21.31 18.95
C SER A 8 -5.68 -20.10 19.63
N THR A 9 -4.90 -19.02 19.80
CA THR A 9 -5.45 -17.72 20.13
C THR A 9 -6.08 -17.14 18.86
N SER A 10 -7.41 -17.26 18.75
CA SER A 10 -8.18 -16.48 17.78
C SER A 10 -7.85 -15.00 17.98
N PRO A 11 -7.51 -14.23 16.93
CA PRO A 11 -7.38 -12.79 17.08
C PRO A 11 -8.73 -12.23 17.60
N PRO A 12 -8.70 -11.22 18.49
CA PRO A 12 -9.92 -10.58 18.97
C PRO A 12 -10.73 -10.03 17.78
N PRO A 13 -12.07 -9.93 17.88
CA PRO A 13 -12.86 -9.28 16.86
C PRO A 13 -12.30 -7.86 16.68
N THR A 14 -11.74 -7.59 15.51
CA THR A 14 -11.27 -6.26 15.17
C THR A 14 -12.52 -5.40 15.12
N THR A 15 -12.73 -4.55 16.13
CA THR A 15 -13.72 -3.48 16.07
C THR A 15 -13.39 -2.66 14.83
N GLN A 16 -14.08 -2.92 13.72
CA GLN A 16 -13.85 -2.18 12.49
C GLN A 16 -14.28 -0.73 12.76
N GLY A 17 -13.32 0.20 12.65
CA GLY A 17 -13.62 1.61 12.77
C GLY A 17 -14.61 2.04 11.69
N LEU A 18 -15.37 3.10 11.97
CA LEU A 18 -16.25 3.72 10.96
C LEU A 18 -15.48 3.94 9.65
N PRO A 19 -16.10 3.70 8.48
CA PRO A 19 -15.42 3.88 7.21
C PRO A 19 -14.88 5.31 7.07
N ILE A 20 -13.64 5.43 6.63
CA ILE A 20 -13.02 6.68 6.24
C ILE A 20 -12.87 6.71 4.73
N THR A 21 -12.90 7.91 4.16
CA THR A 21 -12.63 8.12 2.72
C THR A 21 -11.29 8.83 2.57
N VAL A 22 -10.42 8.27 1.75
CA VAL A 22 -9.09 8.79 1.45
C VAL A 22 -9.06 9.22 -0.02
N GLU A 23 -8.56 10.43 -0.28
CA GLU A 23 -8.20 10.84 -1.62
C GLU A 23 -6.83 10.23 -1.96
N TYR A 24 -6.82 9.31 -2.92
CA TYR A 24 -5.63 8.56 -3.30
C TYR A 24 -5.18 8.96 -4.70
N ASN A 25 -3.92 9.40 -4.79
CA ASN A 25 -3.33 9.91 -6.02
C ASN A 25 -2.06 9.13 -6.35
N ILE A 26 -1.88 8.81 -7.63
CA ILE A 26 -0.63 8.28 -8.17
C ILE A 26 -0.14 9.19 -9.29
N VAL A 27 1.16 9.44 -9.30
CA VAL A 27 1.79 10.32 -10.28
C VAL A 27 3.14 9.73 -10.64
N ASP A 28 3.40 9.60 -11.94
CA ASP A 28 4.77 9.45 -12.42
C ASP A 28 5.47 10.82 -12.37
N GLY A 29 6.17 11.09 -11.28
CA GLY A 29 6.86 12.37 -11.08
C GLY A 29 8.11 12.58 -11.93
N LEU A 30 8.53 11.61 -12.76
CA LEU A 30 9.72 11.71 -13.60
C LEU A 30 9.39 12.06 -15.04
N THR A 31 8.47 11.31 -15.67
CA THR A 31 8.11 11.52 -17.08
C THR A 31 6.70 12.05 -17.28
N HIS A 32 5.91 12.16 -16.20
CA HIS A 32 4.50 12.58 -16.24
C HIS A 32 3.66 11.75 -17.20
N SER A 33 4.01 10.47 -17.38
CA SER A 33 3.29 9.56 -18.28
C SER A 33 1.87 9.25 -17.80
N PHE A 34 1.62 9.34 -16.49
CA PHE A 34 0.30 9.20 -15.90
C PHE A 34 0.14 10.04 -14.62
N SER A 35 -1.12 10.39 -14.33
CA SER A 35 -1.55 11.05 -13.10
C SER A 35 -3.02 10.71 -12.85
N ASP A 36 -3.27 9.87 -11.85
CA ASP A 36 -4.61 9.35 -11.55
C ASP A 36 -4.99 9.63 -10.10
N ALA A 37 -6.28 9.89 -9.87
CA ALA A 37 -6.85 10.06 -8.55
C ALA A 37 -8.17 9.30 -8.39
N ALA A 38 -8.45 8.87 -7.17
CA ALA A 38 -9.71 8.25 -6.77
C ALA A 38 -10.01 8.49 -5.28
N SER A 39 -11.30 8.61 -4.95
CA SER A 39 -11.76 8.59 -3.55
C SER A 39 -12.06 7.16 -3.14
N VAL A 40 -11.33 6.67 -2.13
CA VAL A 40 -11.37 5.27 -1.71
C VAL A 40 -11.89 5.18 -0.29
N SER A 41 -12.95 4.39 -0.08
CA SER A 41 -13.51 4.15 1.26
C SER A 41 -12.98 2.83 1.83
N VAL A 42 -12.44 2.89 3.05
CA VAL A 42 -11.93 1.72 3.81
C VAL A 42 -12.36 1.80 5.28
N PRO A 43 -12.44 0.69 6.01
CA PRO A 43 -12.68 0.72 7.46
C PRO A 43 -11.66 1.60 8.18
N GLY A 44 -12.10 2.39 9.15
CA GLY A 44 -11.21 3.23 9.96
C GLY A 44 -10.14 2.39 10.67
N GLY A 45 -8.90 2.89 10.69
CA GLY A 45 -7.74 2.17 11.23
C GLY A 45 -7.11 1.18 10.25
N SER A 46 -7.60 1.08 9.02
CA SER A 46 -6.95 0.25 7.99
C SER A 46 -5.57 0.80 7.63
N PRO A 47 -4.57 -0.08 7.37
CA PRO A 47 -3.26 0.34 6.89
C PRO A 47 -3.34 0.87 5.45
N LEU A 48 -2.35 1.68 5.03
CA LEU A 48 -2.31 2.28 3.69
C LEU A 48 -2.38 1.23 2.56
N ILE A 49 -1.80 0.05 2.76
CA ILE A 49 -1.87 -1.05 1.78
C ILE A 49 -3.32 -1.44 1.46
N ARG A 50 -4.27 -1.29 2.39
CA ARG A 50 -5.69 -1.56 2.13
C ARG A 50 -6.34 -0.51 1.23
N VAL A 51 -5.86 0.73 1.27
CA VAL A 51 -6.30 1.78 0.34
C VAL A 51 -5.80 1.46 -1.08
N LEU A 52 -4.53 1.07 -1.21
CA LEU A 52 -3.92 0.61 -2.46
C LEU A 52 -4.68 -0.57 -3.08
N GLU A 53 -4.93 -1.61 -2.30
CA GLU A 53 -5.70 -2.80 -2.72
C GLU A 53 -7.11 -2.41 -3.17
N ARG A 54 -7.81 -1.60 -2.37
CA ARG A 54 -9.17 -1.20 -2.70
C ARG A 54 -9.24 -0.35 -3.97
N ALA A 55 -8.27 0.54 -4.19
CA ALA A 55 -8.16 1.33 -5.42
C ALA A 55 -7.96 0.43 -6.64
N ARG A 56 -7.08 -0.57 -6.54
CA ARG A 56 -6.82 -1.57 -7.58
C ARG A 56 -8.07 -2.37 -7.92
N ASP A 57 -8.81 -2.81 -6.91
CA ASP A 57 -10.02 -3.62 -7.13
C ASP A 57 -11.13 -2.81 -7.83
N LEU A 58 -11.21 -1.50 -7.54
CA LEU A 58 -12.20 -0.61 -8.16
C LEU A 58 -11.78 -0.16 -9.57
N TYR A 59 -10.48 0.11 -9.79
CA TYR A 59 -9.96 0.59 -11.06
C TYR A 59 -8.61 -0.08 -11.40
N PRO A 60 -8.62 -1.35 -11.84
CA PRO A 60 -7.40 -2.14 -12.01
C PRO A 60 -6.46 -1.57 -13.07
N ASP A 61 -7.00 -0.96 -14.13
CA ASP A 61 -6.20 -0.34 -15.20
C ASP A 61 -5.47 0.93 -14.73
N ARG A 62 -6.00 1.59 -13.70
CA ARG A 62 -5.50 2.86 -13.18
C ARG A 62 -4.72 2.71 -11.88
N PHE A 63 -4.92 1.66 -11.09
CA PHE A 63 -4.23 1.50 -9.79
C PHE A 63 -3.60 0.12 -9.65
N SER A 64 -3.05 -0.42 -10.74
CA SER A 64 -2.22 -1.62 -10.67
C SER A 64 -0.88 -1.32 -9.99
N PHE A 65 -0.46 -2.21 -9.10
CA PHE A 65 0.83 -2.11 -8.41
C PHE A 65 1.38 -3.49 -8.05
N SER A 66 2.70 -3.53 -7.84
CA SER A 66 3.42 -4.68 -7.30
C SER A 66 4.21 -4.27 -6.07
N ILE A 67 4.32 -5.19 -5.11
CA ILE A 67 5.15 -5.05 -3.92
C ILE A 67 6.18 -6.17 -3.86
N THR A 68 7.30 -5.90 -3.22
CA THR A 68 8.30 -6.91 -2.88
C THR A 68 8.58 -6.85 -1.38
N GLN A 69 8.62 -8.02 -0.74
CA GLN A 69 8.99 -8.14 0.66
C GLN A 69 10.52 -8.06 0.79
N ASN A 70 10.98 -7.17 1.65
CA ASN A 70 12.38 -7.09 2.04
C ASN A 70 12.49 -7.07 3.58
N LEU A 71 13.70 -6.98 4.11
CA LEU A 71 13.97 -6.98 5.56
C LEU A 71 13.31 -5.82 6.32
N TRP A 72 12.89 -4.76 5.61
CA TRP A 72 12.20 -3.59 6.15
C TRP A 72 10.67 -3.65 5.97
N GLY A 73 10.17 -4.65 5.24
CA GLY A 73 8.75 -4.87 4.97
C GLY A 73 8.40 -4.82 3.47
N PRO A 74 7.09 -4.73 3.15
CA PRO A 74 6.63 -4.60 1.78
C PRO A 74 7.02 -3.22 1.21
N SER A 75 7.71 -3.22 0.07
CA SER A 75 8.06 -2.02 -0.68
C SER A 75 7.40 -2.03 -2.05
N LEU A 76 6.87 -0.90 -2.48
CA LEU A 76 6.25 -0.72 -3.80
C LEU A 76 7.34 -0.76 -4.88
N THR A 77 7.20 -1.63 -5.86
CA THR A 77 8.20 -1.81 -6.94
C THR A 77 7.69 -1.35 -8.29
N THR A 78 6.42 -1.56 -8.58
CA THR A 78 5.81 -1.21 -9.86
C THR A 78 4.47 -0.54 -9.63
N VAL A 79 4.16 0.51 -10.38
CA VAL A 79 2.83 1.17 -10.43
C VAL A 79 2.48 1.43 -11.88
N GLN A 80 1.28 1.03 -12.32
CA GLN A 80 0.84 1.11 -13.72
C GLN A 80 1.89 0.57 -14.73
N GLY A 81 2.59 -0.51 -14.36
CA GLY A 81 3.66 -1.09 -15.19
C GLY A 81 5.00 -0.36 -15.15
N LEU A 82 5.09 0.85 -14.59
CA LEU A 82 6.34 1.58 -14.41
C LEU A 82 7.09 1.04 -13.18
N THR A 83 8.31 0.54 -13.39
CA THR A 83 9.09 -0.15 -12.37
C THR A 83 10.24 0.70 -11.84
N ALA A 84 10.38 0.75 -10.52
CA ALA A 84 11.50 1.38 -9.83
C ALA A 84 12.83 0.70 -10.18
N SER A 85 13.92 1.47 -10.26
CA SER A 85 15.23 0.97 -10.67
C SER A 85 16.32 1.44 -9.71
N SER A 86 17.01 0.48 -9.09
CA SER A 86 18.17 0.76 -8.26
C SER A 86 19.33 1.37 -9.06
N GLN A 87 19.51 0.98 -10.33
CA GLN A 87 20.55 1.53 -11.20
C GLN A 87 20.30 3.01 -11.50
N ASN A 88 19.04 3.37 -11.77
CA ASN A 88 18.64 4.74 -12.06
C ASN A 88 18.26 5.54 -10.81
N ARG A 89 18.37 4.92 -9.62
CA ARG A 89 17.98 5.48 -8.31
C ARG A 89 16.54 6.01 -8.29
N THR A 90 15.63 5.32 -8.99
CA THR A 90 14.20 5.65 -9.00
C THR A 90 13.45 4.76 -8.02
N TYR A 91 12.48 5.33 -7.32
CA TYR A 91 11.68 4.64 -6.31
C TYR A 91 10.28 5.25 -6.23
N TRP A 92 9.34 4.48 -5.68
CA TRP A 92 7.99 4.96 -5.38
C TRP A 92 7.96 5.59 -3.98
N GLN A 93 7.66 6.87 -3.91
CA GLN A 93 7.53 7.60 -2.65
C GLN A 93 6.07 7.61 -2.19
N LEU A 94 5.84 7.28 -0.92
CA LEU A 94 4.52 7.35 -0.30
C LEU A 94 4.39 8.66 0.49
N LEU A 95 3.28 9.37 0.27
CA LEU A 95 3.02 10.70 0.84
C LEU A 95 1.66 10.71 1.55
N SER A 96 1.55 11.53 2.59
CA SER A 96 0.27 12.01 3.14
C SER A 96 0.15 13.49 2.82
N GLY A 97 -0.68 13.81 1.82
CA GLY A 97 -0.66 15.12 1.18
C GLY A 97 0.72 15.40 0.58
N SER A 98 1.39 16.46 1.04
CA SER A 98 2.74 16.83 0.59
C SER A 98 3.85 16.29 1.50
N LYS A 99 3.52 15.54 2.56
CA LYS A 99 4.50 15.08 3.55
C LYS A 99 4.90 13.62 3.28
N PRO A 100 6.20 13.31 3.18
CA PRO A 100 6.66 11.92 3.14
C PRO A 100 6.17 11.12 4.34
N LEU A 101 5.78 9.87 4.11
CA LEU A 101 5.48 8.95 5.18
C LEU A 101 6.78 8.31 5.69
N ASP A 102 6.99 8.39 7.01
CA ASP A 102 8.18 7.83 7.68
C ASP A 102 8.00 6.37 8.13
N GLN A 103 6.79 5.81 8.02
CA GLN A 103 6.51 4.44 8.40
C GLN A 103 7.03 3.46 7.34
N GLY A 104 7.96 2.60 7.78
CA GLY A 104 8.84 1.77 6.96
C GLY A 104 10.26 1.68 7.56
N LYS A 105 10.61 2.59 8.48
CA LYS A 105 11.68 2.42 9.45
C LYS A 105 11.13 1.70 10.68
N ASN A 106 11.58 0.46 10.91
CA ASN A 106 11.49 -0.17 12.22
C ASN A 106 12.67 0.30 13.07
#